data_AF-A0A8J4E216-F1
#
_entry.id   AF-A0A8J4E216-F1
#
_cell.length_a   1.000
_cell.length_b   1.000
_cell.length_c   1.000
_cell.angle_alpha   90.00
_cell.angle_beta   90.00
_cell.angle_gamma   90.00
#
_symmetry.space_group_name_H-M   'P 1'
#
loop_
_entity.id
_entity.type
_entity.pdbx_description
1 polymer ?
#
loop_
_entity_poly.entity_id
_entity_poly.type
_entity_poly.pdbx_seq_one_letter_code
_entity_poly.pdbx_strand_id
1 'polypeptide(L)'
;MADTRWRLVRARQDAVPDSVRRFSARARRHRLRRAAPLLTAAVVVGLVGIGAAVVWFTPVVAVEEVRVTGASLVSVDAVRAAAAVPVGRSLARVDVGAVHRRVAALPPVGHVSVGRELPGTVTIRVTERTPAAVVERSGSDPGLWLIDASGVVYAKAESRPAGLALVRIPAPSRDDPTTRAALTVLRALPPELLRPMAVLAADAPARIRLELTDGRTVIWGDATENAEKVRVVLVLLTKPGRTIDVSAPSLVTVR
;
A
#
# COMPACT_ATOMS: atom_id res chain seq x y z
N MET A 1 103.76 4.24 -24.86
CA MET A 1 102.34 4.35 -25.27
C MET A 1 101.65 3.04 -24.96
N ALA A 2 100.56 3.10 -24.17
CA ALA A 2 99.56 2.06 -23.83
C ALA A 2 100.09 0.75 -23.17
N ASP A 3 99.44 0.12 -22.20
CA ASP A 3 98.00 -0.19 -22.14
C ASP A 3 97.63 -0.58 -20.68
N THR A 4 96.81 0.22 -19.98
CA THR A 4 96.27 -0.15 -18.67
C THR A 4 94.91 -0.83 -18.87
N ARG A 5 94.92 -2.17 -18.89
CA ARG A 5 93.71 -3.00 -18.93
C ARG A 5 92.99 -2.98 -17.58
N TRP A 6 91.82 -2.36 -17.54
CA TRP A 6 90.87 -2.56 -16.45
C TRP A 6 90.04 -3.83 -16.71
N ARG A 7 90.09 -4.77 -15.77
CA ARG A 7 89.30 -6.01 -15.81
C ARG A 7 88.11 -5.84 -14.87
N LEU A 8 86.91 -5.69 -15.42
CA LEU A 8 85.66 -5.69 -14.65
C LEU A 8 85.49 -7.03 -13.94
N VAL A 9 85.72 -7.05 -12.62
CA VAL A 9 85.36 -8.17 -11.75
C VAL A 9 83.90 -7.98 -11.37
N ARG A 10 83.00 -8.83 -11.91
CA ARG A 10 81.62 -8.91 -11.41
C ARG A 10 81.68 -9.24 -9.91
N ALA A 11 81.15 -8.36 -9.09
CA ALA A 11 80.90 -8.66 -7.68
C ALA A 11 80.04 -9.93 -7.61
N ARG A 12 80.58 -11.00 -7.02
CA ARG A 12 79.82 -12.22 -6.71
C ARG A 12 78.64 -11.84 -5.83
N GLN A 13 77.47 -12.41 -6.10
CA GLN A 13 76.22 -12.18 -5.37
C GLN A 13 76.22 -12.67 -3.91
N ASP A 14 77.38 -13.00 -3.33
CA ASP A 14 77.49 -13.60 -2.00
C ASP A 14 77.82 -12.60 -0.88
N ALA A 15 77.81 -11.29 -1.15
CA ALA A 15 78.13 -10.27 -0.13
C ALA A 15 76.87 -9.63 0.50
N VAL A 16 75.95 -10.44 1.02
CA VAL A 16 74.98 -9.94 2.01
C VAL A 16 75.35 -10.54 3.36
N PRO A 17 75.92 -9.75 4.29
CA PRO A 17 76.30 -10.23 5.62
C PRO A 17 75.11 -10.86 6.36
N ASP A 18 75.34 -11.98 7.06
CA ASP A 18 74.31 -12.67 7.87
C ASP A 18 73.62 -11.75 8.89
N SER A 19 74.32 -10.71 9.36
CA SER A 19 73.78 -9.67 10.24
C SER A 19 72.66 -8.86 9.56
N VAL A 20 72.77 -8.57 8.26
CA VAL A 20 71.75 -7.87 7.46
C VAL A 20 70.54 -8.76 7.19
N ARG A 21 70.73 -10.08 7.00
CA ARG A 21 69.64 -11.07 6.91
C ARG A 21 68.86 -11.21 8.23
N ARG A 22 69.53 -11.16 9.39
CA ARG A 22 68.88 -11.27 10.71
C ARG A 22 68.17 -9.98 11.15
N PHE A 23 68.71 -8.81 10.78
CA PHE A 23 68.07 -7.51 11.08
C PHE A 23 66.81 -7.30 10.23
N SER A 24 66.87 -7.64 8.95
CA SER A 24 65.70 -7.64 8.07
C SER A 24 64.63 -8.65 8.52
N ALA A 25 65.02 -9.83 9.03
CA ALA A 25 64.07 -10.82 9.57
C ALA A 25 63.31 -10.35 10.83
N ARG A 26 63.94 -9.62 11.76
CA ARG A 26 63.27 -9.05 12.96
C ARG A 26 62.34 -7.88 12.61
N ALA A 27 62.76 -7.00 11.69
CA ALA A 27 61.91 -5.92 11.19
C ALA A 27 60.66 -6.47 10.45
N ARG A 28 60.83 -7.56 9.69
CA ARG A 28 59.73 -8.27 9.03
C ARG A 28 58.78 -8.90 10.04
N ARG A 29 59.28 -9.52 11.12
CA ARG A 29 58.45 -10.07 12.21
C ARG A 29 57.62 -9.02 12.94
N HIS A 30 58.18 -7.82 13.22
CA HIS A 30 57.41 -6.73 13.83
C HIS A 30 56.34 -6.15 12.88
N ARG A 31 56.66 -6.00 11.59
CA ARG A 31 55.68 -5.59 10.57
C ARG A 31 54.57 -6.62 10.39
N LEU A 32 54.90 -7.90 10.35
CA LEU A 32 53.94 -9.01 10.27
C LEU A 32 53.06 -9.10 11.53
N ARG A 33 53.61 -8.92 12.74
CA ARG A 33 52.85 -8.90 13.99
C ARG A 33 51.90 -7.69 14.10
N ARG A 34 52.30 -6.52 13.58
CA ARG A 34 51.43 -5.33 13.51
C ARG A 34 50.37 -5.42 12.41
N ALA A 35 50.67 -6.12 11.32
CA ALA A 35 49.73 -6.37 10.23
C ALA A 35 48.77 -7.56 10.51
N ALA A 36 49.13 -8.45 11.42
CA ALA A 36 48.31 -9.60 11.81
C ALA A 36 46.86 -9.24 12.18
N PRO A 37 46.57 -8.25 13.07
CA PRO A 37 45.19 -7.87 13.40
C PRO A 37 44.42 -7.31 12.19
N LEU A 38 45.09 -6.57 11.31
CA LEU A 38 44.49 -6.03 10.08
C LEU A 38 44.17 -7.14 9.07
N LEU A 39 45.07 -8.11 8.92
CA LEU A 39 44.85 -9.28 8.06
C LEU A 39 43.71 -10.15 8.59
N THR A 40 43.65 -10.40 9.91
CA THR A 40 42.52 -11.13 10.51
C THR A 40 41.20 -10.38 10.33
N ALA A 41 41.19 -9.05 10.51
CA ALA A 41 39.98 -8.25 10.26
C ALA A 41 39.55 -8.30 8.78
N ALA A 42 40.49 -8.19 7.85
CA ALA A 42 40.21 -8.30 6.41
C ALA A 42 39.65 -9.68 6.03
N VAL A 43 40.16 -10.77 6.61
CA VAL A 43 39.63 -12.12 6.41
C VAL A 43 38.22 -12.26 6.96
N VAL A 44 37.96 -11.75 8.17
CA VAL A 44 36.62 -11.78 8.79
C VAL A 44 35.62 -10.99 7.93
N VAL A 45 35.96 -9.78 7.51
CA VAL A 45 35.12 -8.97 6.61
C VAL A 45 34.90 -9.68 5.27
N GLY A 46 35.95 -10.30 4.72
CA GLY A 46 35.85 -11.09 3.49
C GLY A 46 34.90 -12.27 3.62
N LEU A 47 34.97 -13.04 4.72
CA LEU A 47 34.07 -14.16 4.99
C LEU A 47 32.63 -13.70 5.20
N VAL A 48 32.40 -12.61 5.92
CA VAL A 48 31.06 -12.01 6.08
C VAL A 48 30.52 -11.54 4.73
N GLY A 49 31.35 -10.89 3.92
CA GLY A 49 30.98 -10.44 2.58
C GLY A 49 30.65 -11.60 1.64
N ILE A 50 31.44 -12.67 1.64
CA ILE A 50 31.18 -13.89 0.88
C ILE A 50 29.88 -14.55 1.37
N GLY A 51 29.67 -14.67 2.68
CA GLY A 51 28.45 -15.23 3.25
C GLY A 51 27.21 -14.43 2.85
N ALA A 52 27.26 -13.09 2.95
CA ALA A 52 26.20 -12.21 2.49
C ALA A 52 25.95 -12.34 0.97
N ALA A 53 27.00 -12.44 0.17
CA ALA A 53 26.90 -12.67 -1.27
C ALA A 53 26.27 -14.03 -1.57
N VAL A 54 26.66 -15.11 -0.91
CA VAL A 54 26.07 -16.45 -1.10
C VAL A 54 24.58 -16.42 -0.75
N VAL A 55 24.17 -15.83 0.38
CA VAL A 55 22.75 -15.69 0.73
C VAL A 55 21.99 -14.84 -0.30
N TRP A 56 22.65 -13.83 -0.86
CA TRP A 56 22.06 -12.93 -1.87
C TRP A 56 21.97 -13.54 -3.28
N PHE A 57 22.94 -14.36 -3.68
CA PHE A 57 23.07 -14.91 -5.04
C PHE A 57 22.61 -16.36 -5.17
N THR A 58 22.59 -17.12 -4.08
CA THR A 58 22.27 -18.55 -4.07
C THR A 58 20.87 -18.78 -3.49
N PRO A 59 20.04 -19.65 -4.07
CA PRO A 59 18.69 -19.97 -3.58
C PRO A 59 18.70 -20.86 -2.33
N VAL A 60 19.59 -20.62 -1.36
CA VAL A 60 19.63 -21.36 -0.08
C VAL A 60 18.39 -21.05 0.76
N VAL A 61 17.81 -19.86 0.57
CA VAL A 61 16.57 -19.37 1.17
C VAL A 61 15.65 -18.95 0.02
N ALA A 62 15.12 -19.93 -0.71
CA ALA A 62 14.25 -19.70 -1.86
C ALA A 62 12.81 -19.41 -1.42
N VAL A 63 12.05 -18.71 -2.25
CA VAL A 63 10.59 -18.62 -2.09
C VAL A 63 10.00 -20.00 -2.36
N GLU A 64 9.47 -20.64 -1.34
CA GLU A 64 8.76 -21.93 -1.39
C GLU A 64 7.25 -21.73 -1.44
N GLU A 65 6.74 -20.79 -0.62
CA GLU A 65 5.29 -20.58 -0.45
C GLU A 65 4.93 -19.09 -0.54
N VAL A 66 3.80 -18.79 -1.18
CA VAL A 66 3.12 -17.48 -1.08
C VAL A 66 1.82 -17.67 -0.31
N ARG A 67 1.83 -17.20 0.93
CA ARG A 67 0.69 -17.32 1.84
C ARG A 67 -0.13 -16.04 1.83
N VAL A 68 -1.41 -16.17 1.47
CA VAL A 68 -2.37 -15.06 1.44
C VAL A 68 -3.40 -15.26 2.55
N THR A 69 -3.68 -14.21 3.31
CA THR A 69 -4.69 -14.21 4.37
C THR A 69 -5.55 -12.97 4.32
N GLY A 70 -6.81 -13.06 4.76
CA GLY A 70 -7.75 -11.93 4.83
C GLY A 70 -8.44 -11.57 3.50
N ALA A 71 -8.33 -12.46 2.51
CA ALA A 71 -9.02 -12.36 1.23
C ALA A 71 -10.35 -13.14 1.31
N SER A 72 -11.48 -12.43 1.16
CA SER A 72 -12.84 -13.00 1.17
C SER A 72 -13.69 -12.51 -0.02
N LEU A 73 -13.70 -11.21 -0.31
CA LEU A 73 -14.25 -10.63 -1.54
C LEU A 73 -13.32 -10.83 -2.73
N VAL A 74 -12.01 -10.67 -2.56
CA VAL A 74 -11.03 -10.99 -3.60
C VAL A 74 -10.56 -12.44 -3.44
N SER A 75 -10.44 -13.18 -4.55
CA SER A 75 -9.95 -14.55 -4.47
C SER A 75 -8.45 -14.58 -4.13
N VAL A 76 -8.04 -15.60 -3.38
CA VAL A 76 -6.63 -15.83 -3.04
C VAL A 76 -5.77 -15.92 -4.31
N ASP A 77 -6.29 -16.54 -5.37
CA ASP A 77 -5.57 -16.68 -6.64
C ASP A 77 -5.43 -15.36 -7.38
N ALA A 78 -6.43 -14.47 -7.34
CA ALA A 78 -6.30 -13.12 -7.89
C ALA A 78 -5.24 -12.32 -7.14
N VAL A 79 -5.17 -12.44 -5.81
CA VAL A 79 -4.11 -11.82 -5.01
C VAL A 79 -2.73 -12.38 -5.36
N ARG A 80 -2.60 -13.71 -5.48
CA ARG A 80 -1.33 -14.36 -5.88
C ARG A 80 -0.89 -13.96 -7.28
N ALA A 81 -1.83 -13.92 -8.23
CA ALA A 81 -1.58 -13.50 -9.60
C ALA A 81 -1.11 -12.04 -9.66
N ALA A 82 -1.79 -11.13 -8.96
CA ALA A 82 -1.36 -9.73 -8.86
C ALA A 82 -0.01 -9.60 -8.15
N ALA A 83 0.21 -10.37 -7.08
CA ALA A 83 1.46 -10.38 -6.36
C ALA A 83 2.64 -10.80 -7.24
N ALA A 84 2.45 -11.72 -8.19
CA ALA A 84 3.46 -12.13 -9.19
C ALA A 84 4.84 -12.43 -8.57
N VAL A 85 4.84 -13.11 -7.42
CA VAL A 85 6.08 -13.47 -6.70
C VAL A 85 6.70 -14.69 -7.38
N PRO A 86 7.97 -14.63 -7.82
CA PRO A 86 8.61 -15.76 -8.48
C PRO A 86 9.02 -16.83 -7.45
N VAL A 87 8.34 -17.98 -7.49
CA VAL A 87 8.67 -19.17 -6.69
C VAL A 87 10.04 -19.72 -7.13
N GLY A 88 10.83 -20.23 -6.18
CA GLY A 88 12.17 -20.80 -6.41
C GLY A 88 13.29 -19.77 -6.54
N ARG A 89 13.01 -18.46 -6.46
CA ARG A 89 14.03 -17.39 -6.42
C ARG A 89 14.42 -17.05 -4.98
N SER A 90 15.60 -16.46 -4.79
CA SER A 90 16.07 -16.00 -3.47
C SER A 90 15.03 -15.07 -2.81
N LEU A 91 14.58 -15.42 -1.62
CA LEU A 91 13.62 -14.66 -0.81
C LEU A 91 14.11 -13.23 -0.56
N ALA A 92 15.43 -13.05 -0.40
CA ALA A 92 16.06 -11.74 -0.20
C ALA A 92 15.85 -10.78 -1.38
N ARG A 93 15.68 -11.32 -2.60
CA ARG A 93 15.49 -10.52 -3.84
C ARG A 93 14.04 -10.14 -4.11
N VAL A 94 13.08 -10.70 -3.38
CA VAL A 94 11.66 -10.38 -3.57
C VAL A 94 11.45 -8.91 -3.22
N ASP A 95 11.09 -8.06 -4.19
CA ASP A 95 10.71 -6.68 -3.91
C ASP A 95 9.30 -6.63 -3.29
N VAL A 96 9.26 -6.65 -1.95
CA VAL A 96 8.02 -6.54 -1.16
C VAL A 96 7.28 -5.23 -1.43
N GLY A 97 7.96 -4.14 -1.78
CA GLY A 97 7.33 -2.87 -2.13
C GLY A 97 6.61 -2.95 -3.47
N ALA A 98 7.21 -3.61 -4.47
CA ALA A 98 6.56 -3.86 -5.75
C ALA A 98 5.37 -4.82 -5.61
N VAL A 99 5.50 -5.88 -4.81
CA VAL A 99 4.38 -6.80 -4.51
C VAL A 99 3.25 -6.04 -3.82
N HIS A 100 3.55 -5.23 -2.81
CA HIS A 100 2.58 -4.37 -2.12
C HIS A 100 1.82 -3.49 -3.12
N ARG A 101 2.51 -2.76 -4.00
CA ARG A 101 1.87 -1.86 -4.98
C ARG A 101 0.94 -2.62 -5.94
N ARG A 102 1.33 -3.79 -6.43
CA ARG A 102 0.49 -4.59 -7.33
C ARG A 102 -0.76 -5.11 -6.65
N VAL A 103 -0.63 -5.64 -5.43
CA VAL A 103 -1.79 -6.15 -4.67
C VAL A 103 -2.70 -5.01 -4.23
N ALA A 104 -2.14 -3.87 -3.81
CA ALA A 104 -2.90 -2.68 -3.43
C ALA A 104 -3.69 -2.06 -4.59
N ALA A 105 -3.31 -2.36 -5.85
CA ALA A 105 -4.04 -1.91 -7.02
C ALA A 105 -5.34 -2.71 -7.27
N LEU A 106 -5.53 -3.85 -6.62
CA LEU A 106 -6.78 -4.60 -6.69
C LEU A 106 -7.89 -3.79 -6.00
N PRO A 107 -9.00 -3.45 -6.68
CA PRO A 107 -9.99 -2.54 -6.12
C PRO A 107 -10.55 -2.96 -4.75
N PRO A 108 -10.90 -4.24 -4.50
CA PRO A 108 -11.42 -4.66 -3.19
C PRO A 108 -10.43 -4.53 -2.04
N VAL A 109 -9.14 -4.37 -2.32
CA VAL A 109 -8.10 -4.26 -1.30
C VAL A 109 -8.06 -2.84 -0.75
N GLY A 110 -8.29 -2.72 0.56
CA GLY A 110 -8.19 -1.46 1.30
C GLY A 110 -6.78 -1.24 1.85
N HIS A 111 -6.19 -2.29 2.40
CA HIS A 111 -4.82 -2.29 2.93
C HIS A 111 -4.14 -3.63 2.64
N VAL A 112 -2.82 -3.60 2.45
CA VAL A 112 -2.02 -4.81 2.28
C VAL A 112 -0.71 -4.69 3.03
N SER A 113 -0.35 -5.74 3.75
CA SER A 113 0.95 -5.91 4.38
C SER A 113 1.67 -7.09 3.71
N VAL A 114 2.91 -6.86 3.30
CA VAL A 114 3.73 -7.88 2.65
C VAL A 114 4.99 -8.09 3.47
N GLY A 115 5.25 -9.34 3.83
CA GLY A 115 6.38 -9.76 4.65
C GLY A 115 7.16 -10.91 4.02
N ARG A 116 8.35 -11.15 4.58
CA ARG A 116 9.17 -12.32 4.29
C ARG A 116 9.32 -13.10 5.59
N GLU A 117 8.92 -14.36 5.59
CA GLU A 117 9.05 -15.28 6.73
C GLU A 117 10.04 -16.38 6.34
N LEU A 118 11.12 -16.51 7.12
CA LEU A 118 12.12 -17.56 6.92
C LEU A 118 11.51 -18.93 7.27
N PRO A 119 11.90 -20.02 6.58
CA PRO A 119 13.00 -20.11 5.60
C PRO A 119 12.63 -19.78 4.14
N GLY A 120 11.36 -19.55 3.79
CA GLY A 120 11.00 -19.46 2.36
C GLY A 120 9.60 -18.92 2.04
N THR A 121 8.91 -18.29 2.98
CA THR A 121 7.52 -17.86 2.78
C THR A 121 7.43 -16.36 2.51
N VAL A 122 6.66 -15.96 1.50
CA VAL A 122 6.20 -14.58 1.35
C VAL A 122 4.77 -14.50 1.88
N THR A 123 4.57 -13.68 2.91
CA THR A 123 3.25 -13.48 3.51
C THR A 123 2.61 -12.22 2.97
N ILE A 124 1.35 -12.35 2.54
CA ILE A 124 0.53 -11.26 2.01
C ILE A 124 -0.75 -11.22 2.85
N ARG A 125 -0.85 -10.23 3.74
CA ARG A 125 -2.04 -10.00 4.55
C ARG A 125 -2.85 -8.89 3.90
N VAL A 126 -4.05 -9.25 3.43
CA VAL A 126 -4.99 -8.33 2.80
C VAL A 126 -6.06 -7.95 3.82
N THR A 127 -6.36 -6.66 3.89
CA THR A 127 -7.57 -6.15 4.55
C THR A 127 -8.45 -5.55 3.47
N GLU A 128 -9.63 -6.14 3.31
CA GLU A 128 -10.58 -5.72 2.28
C GLU A 128 -11.33 -4.45 2.70
N ARG A 129 -11.82 -3.71 1.70
CA ARG A 129 -12.60 -2.50 1.92
C ARG A 129 -13.94 -2.83 2.56
N THR A 130 -14.32 -2.01 3.55
CA THR A 130 -15.64 -2.07 4.16
C THR A 130 -16.60 -1.16 3.38
N PRO A 131 -17.78 -1.67 2.98
CA PRO A 131 -18.73 -0.87 2.21
C PRO A 131 -19.35 0.22 3.08
N ALA A 132 -19.45 1.43 2.54
CA ALA A 132 -20.16 2.55 3.16
C ALA A 132 -21.55 2.74 2.53
N ALA A 133 -21.67 2.48 1.23
CA ALA A 133 -22.92 2.57 0.49
C ALA A 133 -22.90 1.66 -0.74
N VAL A 134 -24.06 1.55 -1.39
CA VAL A 134 -24.21 1.01 -2.73
C VAL A 134 -24.41 2.18 -3.69
N VAL A 135 -23.70 2.19 -4.81
CA VAL A 135 -23.91 3.15 -5.90
C VAL A 135 -24.46 2.44 -7.13
N GLU A 136 -25.38 3.11 -7.82
CA GLU A 136 -25.89 2.67 -9.11
C GLU A 136 -25.01 3.27 -10.21
N ARG A 137 -24.37 2.43 -11.02
CA ARG A 137 -23.60 2.87 -12.18
C ARG A 137 -24.42 2.69 -13.45
N SER A 138 -24.41 3.71 -14.28
CA SER A 138 -24.90 3.69 -15.65
C SER A 138 -23.71 3.73 -16.61
N GLY A 139 -23.81 3.10 -17.78
CA GLY A 139 -22.75 3.10 -18.80
C GLY A 139 -22.23 1.71 -19.12
N SER A 140 -20.90 1.57 -19.29
CA SER A 140 -20.24 0.38 -19.83
C SER A 140 -20.36 -0.86 -18.95
N ASP A 141 -20.48 -0.69 -17.63
CA ASP A 141 -20.65 -1.77 -16.67
C ASP A 141 -21.79 -1.41 -15.69
N PRO A 142 -23.04 -1.50 -16.15
CA PRO A 142 -24.19 -1.08 -15.37
C PRO A 142 -24.45 -2.06 -14.23
N GLY A 143 -25.02 -1.53 -13.15
CA GLY A 143 -25.46 -2.31 -11.99
C GLY A 143 -25.14 -1.64 -10.67
N LEU A 144 -25.32 -2.41 -9.60
CA LEU A 144 -25.03 -1.97 -8.24
C LEU A 144 -23.57 -2.25 -7.90
N TRP A 145 -22.93 -1.28 -7.27
CA TRP A 145 -21.54 -1.35 -6.87
C TRP A 145 -21.35 -0.89 -5.43
N LEU A 146 -20.44 -1.54 -4.72
CA LEU A 146 -20.02 -1.13 -3.39
C LEU A 146 -19.03 0.02 -3.49
N ILE A 147 -19.31 1.07 -2.71
CA ILE A 147 -18.40 2.20 -2.51
C ILE A 147 -18.01 2.25 -1.03
N ASP A 148 -16.73 2.50 -0.76
CA ASP A 148 -16.24 2.63 0.61
C ASP A 148 -16.32 4.08 1.11
N ALA A 149 -15.92 4.26 2.37
CA ALA A 149 -15.84 5.56 3.01
C ALA A 149 -14.88 6.55 2.28
N SER A 150 -13.87 6.07 1.57
CA SER A 150 -12.96 6.95 0.83
C SER A 150 -13.49 7.38 -0.54
N GLY A 151 -14.66 6.89 -0.97
CA GLY A 151 -15.21 7.16 -2.29
C GLY A 151 -14.69 6.23 -3.38
N VAL A 152 -14.00 5.15 -3.02
CA VAL A 152 -13.52 4.15 -3.98
C VAL A 152 -14.63 3.15 -4.25
N VAL A 153 -15.02 3.04 -5.51
CA VAL A 153 -15.94 1.99 -5.99
C VAL A 153 -15.12 0.74 -6.29
N TYR A 154 -15.41 -0.38 -5.64
CA TYR A 154 -14.46 -1.51 -5.59
C TYR A 154 -15.01 -2.90 -5.91
N ALA A 155 -16.32 -3.14 -5.81
CA ALA A 155 -16.90 -4.45 -6.08
C ALA A 155 -18.33 -4.32 -6.62
N LYS A 156 -18.71 -5.19 -7.56
CA LYS A 156 -20.08 -5.28 -8.04
C LYS A 156 -20.92 -6.06 -7.01
N ALA A 157 -22.16 -5.62 -6.81
CA ALA A 157 -23.12 -6.28 -5.94
C ALA A 157 -24.30 -6.78 -6.77
N GLU A 158 -24.73 -8.03 -6.54
CA GLU A 158 -25.90 -8.61 -7.23
C GLU A 158 -27.21 -7.97 -6.75
N SER A 159 -27.26 -7.61 -5.47
CA SER A 159 -28.38 -6.92 -4.84
C SER A 159 -27.86 -5.95 -3.79
N ARG A 160 -28.72 -5.02 -3.34
CA ARG A 160 -28.39 -4.07 -2.27
C ARG A 160 -28.26 -4.83 -0.94
N PRO A 161 -27.06 -4.89 -0.32
CA PRO A 161 -26.91 -5.52 0.98
C PRO A 161 -27.74 -4.81 2.06
N ALA A 162 -28.24 -5.58 3.02
CA ALA A 162 -29.00 -5.05 4.14
C ALA A 162 -28.19 -4.01 4.93
N GLY A 163 -28.84 -2.92 5.32
CA GLY A 163 -28.21 -1.84 6.11
C GLY A 163 -27.38 -0.84 5.30
N LEU A 164 -27.08 -1.08 4.02
CA LEU A 164 -26.41 -0.11 3.17
C LEU A 164 -27.41 0.82 2.48
N ALA A 165 -27.08 2.11 2.43
CA ALA A 165 -27.85 3.10 1.67
C ALA A 165 -27.59 2.97 0.16
N LEU A 166 -28.61 3.22 -0.66
CA LEU A 166 -28.43 3.40 -2.10
C LEU A 166 -28.12 4.88 -2.38
N VAL A 167 -27.04 5.13 -3.11
CA VAL A 167 -26.53 6.46 -3.44
C VAL A 167 -26.46 6.57 -4.97
N ARG A 168 -27.16 7.56 -5.54
CA ARG A 168 -27.14 7.81 -6.99
C ARG A 168 -26.27 9.01 -7.30
N ILE A 169 -25.18 8.76 -8.03
CA ILE A 169 -24.20 9.77 -8.46
C ILE A 169 -23.87 9.47 -9.92
N PRO A 170 -23.83 10.47 -10.82
CA PRO A 170 -23.55 10.23 -12.23
C PRO A 170 -22.22 9.50 -12.50
N ALA A 171 -21.15 9.89 -11.79
CA ALA A 171 -19.80 9.34 -11.99
C ALA A 171 -19.06 9.20 -10.64
N PRO A 172 -19.38 8.17 -9.83
CA PRO A 172 -18.80 8.02 -8.51
C PRO A 172 -17.30 7.71 -8.59
N SER A 173 -16.48 8.51 -7.89
CA SER A 173 -15.03 8.28 -7.77
C SER A 173 -14.47 8.96 -6.53
N ARG A 174 -13.26 8.53 -6.10
CA ARG A 174 -12.59 9.08 -4.93
C ARG A 174 -12.29 10.58 -5.05
N ASP A 175 -11.92 11.02 -6.24
CA ASP A 175 -11.48 12.40 -6.49
C ASP A 175 -12.66 13.33 -6.82
N ASP A 176 -13.83 12.76 -7.14
CA ASP A 176 -15.05 13.52 -7.42
C ASP A 176 -15.60 14.24 -6.17
N PRO A 177 -15.77 15.58 -6.21
CA PRO A 177 -16.33 16.33 -5.09
C PRO A 177 -17.78 15.95 -4.79
N THR A 178 -18.56 15.51 -5.77
CA THR A 178 -19.97 15.11 -5.55
C THR A 178 -20.05 13.85 -4.70
N THR A 179 -19.21 12.86 -4.99
CA THR A 179 -19.03 11.63 -4.21
C THR A 179 -18.64 11.94 -2.78
N ARG A 180 -17.66 12.82 -2.58
CA ARG A 180 -17.22 13.22 -1.24
C ARG A 180 -18.32 13.91 -0.45
N ALA A 181 -19.06 14.82 -1.08
CA ALA A 181 -20.17 15.53 -0.46
C ALA A 181 -21.31 14.57 -0.08
N ALA A 182 -21.72 13.68 -0.99
CA ALA A 182 -22.74 12.67 -0.75
C ALA A 182 -22.39 11.73 0.42
N LEU A 183 -21.15 11.21 0.46
CA LEU A 183 -20.69 10.37 1.57
C LEU A 183 -20.56 11.15 2.89
N THR A 184 -20.27 12.45 2.83
CA THR A 184 -20.23 13.31 4.02
C THR A 184 -21.63 13.50 4.60
N VAL A 185 -22.62 13.80 3.75
CA VAL A 185 -24.03 13.86 4.16
C VAL A 185 -24.46 12.52 4.72
N LEU A 186 -24.22 11.42 4.00
CA LEU A 186 -24.62 10.08 4.42
C LEU A 186 -24.15 9.71 5.84
N ARG A 187 -22.91 10.07 6.21
CA ARG A 187 -22.38 9.84 7.56
C ARG A 187 -23.00 10.71 8.63
N ALA A 188 -23.48 11.89 8.25
CA ALA A 188 -24.12 12.82 9.18
C ALA A 188 -25.60 12.48 9.42
N LEU A 189 -26.21 11.64 8.58
CA LEU A 189 -27.60 11.22 8.74
C LEU A 189 -27.73 10.27 9.94
N PRO A 190 -28.62 10.57 10.89
CA PRO A 190 -28.90 9.67 11.99
C PRO A 190 -29.82 8.53 11.55
N PRO A 191 -29.96 7.46 12.35
CA PRO A 191 -30.78 6.29 12.00
C PRO A 191 -32.23 6.62 11.62
N GLU A 192 -32.80 7.68 12.19
CA GLU A 192 -34.15 8.17 11.94
C GLU A 192 -34.35 8.66 10.51
N LEU A 193 -33.28 9.13 9.85
CA LEU A 193 -33.29 9.50 8.42
C LEU A 193 -32.80 8.35 7.54
N LEU A 194 -31.81 7.57 7.98
CA LEU A 194 -31.27 6.46 7.19
C LEU A 194 -32.29 5.35 6.93
N ARG A 195 -33.14 5.03 7.92
CA ARG A 195 -34.16 3.97 7.80
C ARG A 195 -35.22 4.27 6.73
N PRO A 196 -35.89 5.45 6.74
CA PRO A 196 -36.87 5.78 5.71
C PRO A 196 -36.23 6.23 4.40
N MET A 197 -34.90 6.41 4.31
CA MET A 197 -34.26 6.83 3.07
C MET A 197 -34.16 5.67 2.07
N ALA A 198 -34.86 5.83 0.95
CA ALA A 198 -34.75 4.92 -0.19
C ALA A 198 -33.44 5.17 -0.95
N VAL A 199 -33.18 6.43 -1.31
CA VAL A 199 -32.03 6.85 -2.15
C VAL A 199 -31.49 8.19 -1.68
N LEU A 200 -30.17 8.34 -1.64
CA LEU A 200 -29.50 9.64 -1.62
C LEU A 200 -29.04 9.96 -3.05
N ALA A 201 -29.62 10.98 -3.67
CA ALA A 201 -29.23 11.41 -5.00
C ALA A 201 -28.37 12.68 -4.94
N ALA A 202 -27.26 12.69 -5.65
CA ALA A 202 -26.36 13.84 -5.72
C ALA A 202 -25.93 14.09 -7.18
N ASP A 203 -26.49 15.14 -7.78
CA ASP A 203 -26.19 15.55 -9.17
C ASP A 203 -25.04 16.56 -9.23
N ALA A 204 -24.72 17.20 -8.11
CA ALA A 204 -23.59 18.11 -7.91
C ALA A 204 -23.28 18.23 -6.41
N PRO A 205 -22.11 18.78 -6.00
CA PRO A 205 -21.73 18.88 -4.58
C PRO A 205 -22.72 19.66 -3.70
N ALA A 206 -23.47 20.60 -4.30
CA ALA A 206 -24.49 21.41 -3.64
C ALA A 206 -25.93 21.06 -4.10
N ARG A 207 -26.12 19.94 -4.79
CA ARG A 207 -27.43 19.43 -5.22
C ARG A 207 -27.61 18.00 -4.73
N ILE A 208 -27.72 17.88 -3.41
CA ILE A 208 -27.98 16.62 -2.71
C ILE A 208 -29.45 16.61 -2.28
N ARG A 209 -30.11 15.46 -2.46
CA ARG A 209 -31.49 15.22 -2.05
C ARG A 209 -31.66 13.80 -1.52
N LEU A 210 -32.54 13.65 -0.53
CA LEU A 210 -32.91 12.36 0.06
C LEU A 210 -34.31 12.00 -0.43
N GLU A 211 -34.42 10.87 -1.14
CA GLU A 211 -35.69 10.27 -1.53
C GLU A 211 -36.11 9.29 -0.42
N LEU A 212 -37.27 9.51 0.19
CA LEU A 212 -37.79 8.66 1.26
C LEU A 212 -38.71 7.57 0.70
N THR A 213 -38.83 6.45 1.43
CA THR A 213 -39.63 5.29 1.05
C THR A 213 -41.13 5.57 1.00
N ASP A 214 -41.59 6.62 1.68
CA ASP A 214 -42.99 7.09 1.65
C ASP A 214 -43.27 8.06 0.48
N GLY A 215 -42.29 8.27 -0.40
CA GLY A 215 -42.40 9.14 -1.57
C GLY A 215 -42.16 10.63 -1.30
N ARG A 216 -41.75 11.01 -0.08
CA ARG A 216 -41.30 12.37 0.21
C ARG A 216 -39.87 12.61 -0.26
N THR A 217 -39.55 13.85 -0.58
CA THR A 217 -38.20 14.29 -0.97
C THR A 217 -37.70 15.38 -0.04
N VAL A 218 -36.49 15.21 0.48
CA VAL A 218 -35.79 16.23 1.26
C VAL A 218 -34.68 16.83 0.41
N ILE A 219 -34.76 18.12 0.10
CA ILE A 219 -33.71 18.86 -0.59
C ILE A 219 -32.67 19.25 0.47
N TRP A 220 -31.48 18.66 0.39
CA TRP A 220 -30.40 18.83 1.37
C TRP A 220 -29.44 19.95 1.00
N GLY A 221 -29.26 20.21 -0.30
CA GLY A 221 -28.30 21.18 -0.81
C GLY A 221 -26.87 20.63 -0.78
N ASP A 222 -26.00 21.27 -0.01
CA ASP A 222 -24.59 20.89 0.14
C ASP A 222 -24.30 20.08 1.42
N ALA A 223 -23.05 19.65 1.56
CA ALA A 223 -22.58 18.90 2.73
C ALA A 223 -22.18 19.78 3.93
N THR A 224 -22.62 21.04 3.99
CA THR A 224 -22.36 21.94 5.11
C THR A 224 -23.53 21.97 6.08
N GLU A 225 -23.28 22.41 7.32
CA GLU A 225 -24.32 22.59 8.35
C GLU A 225 -25.18 21.33 8.64
N ASN A 226 -24.65 20.13 8.38
CA ASN A 226 -25.43 18.89 8.41
C ASN A 226 -26.15 18.66 9.75
N ALA A 227 -25.51 19.00 10.88
CA ALA A 227 -26.12 18.83 12.21
C ALA A 227 -27.37 19.71 12.39
N GLU A 228 -27.36 20.92 11.84
CA GLU A 228 -28.49 21.83 11.88
C GLU A 228 -29.59 21.39 10.92
N LYS A 229 -29.21 21.03 9.68
CA LYS A 229 -30.13 20.44 8.68
C LYS A 229 -30.84 19.20 9.23
N VAL A 230 -30.13 18.30 9.91
CA VAL A 230 -30.72 17.13 10.58
C VAL A 230 -31.80 17.56 11.58
N ARG A 231 -31.48 18.51 12.48
CA ARG A 231 -32.42 18.98 13.50
C ARG A 231 -33.69 19.56 12.87
N VAL A 232 -33.53 20.35 11.82
CA VAL A 232 -34.64 20.98 11.09
C VAL A 232 -35.49 19.93 10.36
N VAL A 233 -34.88 19.02 9.59
CA VAL A 233 -35.61 17.98 8.85
C VAL A 233 -36.45 17.10 9.77
N LEU A 234 -35.90 16.69 10.93
CA LEU A 234 -36.64 15.83 11.86
C LEU A 234 -37.94 16.47 12.36
N VAL A 235 -37.96 17.80 12.53
CA VAL A 235 -39.16 18.55 12.90
C VAL A 235 -40.11 18.69 11.71
N LEU A 236 -39.58 18.94 10.50
CA LEU A 236 -40.42 19.13 9.31
C LEU A 236 -41.05 17.84 8.81
N LEU A 237 -40.43 16.69 9.07
CA LEU A 237 -40.99 15.38 8.72
C LEU A 237 -42.28 15.06 9.49
N THR A 238 -42.60 15.79 10.58
CA THR A 238 -43.89 15.65 11.26
C THR A 238 -44.99 16.52 10.64
N LYS A 239 -44.66 17.38 9.67
CA LYS A 239 -45.60 18.26 8.99
C LYS A 239 -46.11 17.62 7.70
N PRO A 240 -47.34 17.95 7.25
CA PRO A 240 -47.81 17.53 5.94
C PRO A 240 -46.99 18.21 4.84
N GLY A 241 -46.65 17.46 3.80
CA GLY A 241 -45.86 17.94 2.67
C GLY A 241 -45.15 16.79 1.96
N ARG A 242 -44.89 16.96 0.67
CA ARG A 242 -44.13 15.98 -0.12
C ARG A 242 -42.69 16.40 -0.34
N THR A 243 -42.43 17.71 -0.32
CA THR A 243 -41.10 18.26 -0.53
C THR A 243 -40.70 19.14 0.63
N ILE A 244 -39.56 18.82 1.25
CA ILE A 244 -39.00 19.54 2.39
C ILE A 244 -37.65 20.11 1.96
N ASP A 245 -37.51 21.43 1.95
CA ASP A 245 -36.24 22.07 1.61
C ASP A 245 -35.51 22.55 2.86
N VAL A 246 -34.30 22.00 3.07
CA VAL A 246 -33.39 22.37 4.15
C VAL A 246 -32.00 22.78 3.62
N SER A 247 -31.92 23.13 2.33
CA SER A 247 -30.68 23.56 1.69
C SER A 247 -30.06 24.79 2.37
N ALA A 248 -30.90 25.69 2.89
CA ALA A 248 -30.53 26.80 3.77
C ALA A 248 -31.33 26.69 5.09
N PRO A 249 -30.70 26.32 6.23
CA PRO A 249 -31.41 26.14 7.50
C PRO A 249 -32.16 27.39 7.99
N SER A 250 -31.73 28.58 7.55
CA SER A 250 -32.37 29.87 7.85
C SER A 250 -33.58 30.22 6.96
N LEU A 251 -33.77 29.51 5.84
CA LEU A 251 -34.84 29.76 4.86
C LEU A 251 -35.49 28.43 4.43
N VAL A 252 -36.27 27.85 5.34
CA VAL A 252 -36.93 26.57 5.16
C VAL A 252 -38.27 26.73 4.44
N THR A 253 -38.55 25.87 3.46
CA THR A 253 -39.89 25.78 2.85
C THR A 253 -40.41 24.34 2.82
N VAL A 254 -41.72 24.17 2.99
CA VAL A 254 -42.43 22.88 2.86
C VAL A 254 -43.52 23.05 1.82
N ARG A 255 -43.56 22.15 0.82
CA ARG A 255 -44.58 22.10 -0.23
C ARG A 255 -45.25 20.75 -0.34
#